data_AF-A0AA96MFS5-F1
#
_entry.id   AF-A0AA96MFS5-F1
#
_cell.length_a   1.000
_cell.length_b   1.000
_cell.length_c   1.000
_cell.angle_alpha   90.00
_cell.angle_beta   90.00
_cell.angle_gamma   90.00
#
_symmetry.space_group_name_H-M   'P 1'
#
loop_
_entity.id
_entity.type
_entity.pdbx_description
1 polymer ?
#
loop_
_entity_poly.entity_id
_entity_poly.type
_entity_poly.pdbx_seq_one_letter_code
_entity_poly.pdbx_strand_id
1 'polypeptide(L)'
;MKIDISKERFELLDLMESAIIIDYPSMSATNLEFRVWGITLPLSVYGLEAYGLTEHTRPFNDDIYVSGYSKLQFHDVTRVNIEAVLYGNTPPYPLLRWPDNSIMGVSKTWGDVHEDDNANTYEIEATLAWPYGRCDLSVVTRSDLSIELNSADFIPAREYVLNTKKYGWSRDFTKF
;
A
#
# COMPACT_ATOMS: atom_id res chain seq x y z
N MET A 1 -15.95 -2.72 -3.11
CA MET A 1 -15.88 -2.82 -4.58
C MET A 1 -14.52 -3.33 -4.95
N LYS A 2 -14.45 -4.31 -5.85
CA LYS A 2 -13.19 -4.92 -6.30
C LYS A 2 -12.82 -4.38 -7.68
N ILE A 3 -11.60 -3.89 -7.84
CA ILE A 3 -11.07 -3.29 -9.07
C ILE A 3 -9.86 -4.10 -9.50
N ASP A 4 -9.77 -4.39 -10.79
CA ASP A 4 -8.55 -4.91 -11.42
C ASP A 4 -7.58 -3.76 -11.69
N ILE A 5 -6.40 -3.87 -11.08
CA ILE A 5 -5.32 -2.89 -11.13
C ILE A 5 -4.03 -3.52 -11.68
N SER A 6 -4.15 -4.54 -12.51
CA SER A 6 -3.02 -5.22 -13.11
C SER A 6 -2.22 -4.31 -14.05
N LYS A 7 -0.92 -4.58 -14.16
CA LYS A 7 -0.01 -3.94 -15.13
C LYS A 7 -0.03 -2.41 -14.99
N GLU A 8 -0.27 -1.69 -16.09
CA GLU A 8 -0.22 -0.23 -16.13
C GLU A 8 -1.29 0.44 -15.25
N ARG A 9 -2.34 -0.31 -14.86
CA ARG A 9 -3.37 0.21 -13.95
C ARG A 9 -2.88 0.32 -12.51
N PHE A 10 -1.82 -0.41 -12.15
CA PHE A 10 -1.22 -0.30 -10.83
C PHE A 10 -0.61 1.08 -10.60
N GLU A 11 0.03 1.62 -11.62
CA GLU A 11 0.66 2.95 -11.64
C GLU A 11 -0.35 4.11 -11.47
N LEU A 12 -1.64 3.82 -11.54
CA LEU A 12 -2.71 4.81 -11.29
C LEU A 12 -2.91 5.04 -9.79
N LEU A 13 -2.41 4.17 -8.92
CA LEU A 13 -2.55 4.29 -7.48
C LEU A 13 -1.34 5.03 -6.90
N ASP A 14 -1.61 6.01 -6.04
CA ASP A 14 -0.57 6.60 -5.21
C ASP A 14 -0.64 6.02 -3.79
N LEU A 15 0.42 5.29 -3.44
CA LEU A 15 0.60 4.56 -2.19
C LEU A 15 1.68 5.19 -1.29
N MET A 16 2.28 6.33 -1.69
CA MET A 16 3.46 6.88 -1.03
C MET A 16 3.21 7.24 0.44
N GLU A 17 2.01 7.73 0.75
CA GLU A 17 1.59 8.03 2.13
C GLU A 17 0.80 6.90 2.79
N SER A 18 0.62 5.77 2.10
CA SER A 18 -0.17 4.67 2.62
C SER A 18 0.54 3.96 3.77
N ALA A 19 -0.27 3.40 4.67
CA ALA A 19 0.20 2.45 5.68
C ALA A 19 -0.17 1.02 5.26
N ILE A 20 0.84 0.17 5.10
CA ILE A 20 0.71 -1.25 4.76
C ILE A 20 0.75 -2.08 6.04
N ILE A 21 -0.25 -2.93 6.22
CA ILE A 21 -0.32 -3.94 7.26
C ILE A 21 -0.19 -5.30 6.58
N ILE A 22 0.78 -6.06 7.05
CA ILE A 22 1.12 -7.41 6.57
C ILE A 22 0.73 -8.39 7.68
N ASP A 23 -0.24 -9.25 7.41
CA ASP A 23 -0.59 -10.38 8.29
C ASP A 23 0.36 -11.54 8.01
N TYR A 24 1.56 -11.47 8.58
CA TYR A 24 2.61 -12.47 8.34
C TYR A 24 2.16 -13.93 8.61
N PRO A 25 1.40 -14.23 9.68
CA PRO A 25 0.88 -15.59 9.92
C PRO A 25 -0.09 -16.13 8.88
N SER A 26 -0.92 -15.28 8.28
CA SER A 26 -1.96 -15.72 7.35
C SER A 26 -1.47 -15.79 5.90
N MET A 27 -0.30 -15.22 5.59
CA MET A 27 0.24 -15.18 4.24
C MET A 27 0.78 -16.53 3.78
N SER A 28 0.41 -16.91 2.57
CA SER A 28 1.06 -18.01 1.86
C SER A 28 2.13 -17.46 0.91
N ALA A 29 3.09 -18.30 0.53
CA ALA A 29 4.14 -17.89 -0.41
C ALA A 29 3.60 -17.48 -1.79
N THR A 30 2.41 -17.96 -2.18
CA THR A 30 1.81 -17.77 -3.50
C THR A 30 0.60 -16.85 -3.52
N ASN A 31 -0.01 -16.57 -2.37
CA ASN A 31 -1.14 -15.66 -2.23
C ASN A 31 -0.86 -14.68 -1.11
N LEU A 32 -0.77 -13.40 -1.47
CA LEU A 32 -0.50 -12.31 -0.55
C LEU A 32 -1.67 -11.36 -0.48
N GLU A 33 -1.87 -10.84 0.71
CA GLU A 33 -2.93 -9.91 1.02
C GLU A 33 -2.38 -8.80 1.89
N PHE A 34 -2.29 -7.61 1.35
CA PHE A 34 -1.92 -6.42 2.11
C PHE A 34 -3.17 -5.63 2.45
N ARG A 35 -3.28 -5.27 3.74
CA ARG A 35 -4.25 -4.26 4.16
C ARG A 35 -3.58 -2.91 4.07
N VAL A 36 -4.15 -2.01 3.28
CA VAL A 36 -3.55 -0.72 2.96
C VAL A 36 -4.48 0.39 3.41
N TRP A 37 -4.00 1.29 4.25
CA TRP A 37 -4.73 2.51 4.62
C TRP A 37 -4.20 3.70 3.84
N GLY A 38 -5.09 4.55 3.32
CA GLY A 38 -4.69 5.86 2.83
C GLY A 38 -4.12 5.84 1.43
N ILE A 39 -4.92 5.36 0.47
CA ILE A 39 -4.58 5.33 -0.95
C ILE A 39 -5.09 6.62 -1.59
N THR A 40 -4.28 7.26 -2.41
CA THR A 40 -4.70 8.40 -3.22
C THR A 40 -5.00 7.92 -4.65
N LEU A 41 -6.14 8.36 -5.20
CA LEU A 41 -6.56 8.13 -6.58
C LEU A 41 -6.51 9.47 -7.32
N PRO A 42 -5.47 9.72 -8.16
CA PRO A 42 -5.30 10.97 -8.90
C PRO A 42 -6.33 11.12 -10.05
N LEU A 43 -7.59 11.40 -9.71
CA LEU A 43 -8.67 11.60 -10.68
C LEU A 43 -8.42 12.77 -11.62
N SER A 44 -7.73 13.81 -11.14
CA SER A 44 -7.35 14.97 -11.93
C SER A 44 -6.42 14.62 -13.10
N VAL A 45 -5.66 13.51 -12.98
CA VAL A 45 -4.73 13.03 -13.99
C VAL A 45 -5.37 11.98 -14.89
N TYR A 46 -6.07 11.00 -14.30
CA TYR A 46 -6.51 9.80 -15.01
C TYR A 46 -8.02 9.71 -15.26
N GLY A 47 -8.83 10.52 -14.57
CA GLY A 47 -10.29 10.48 -14.63
C GLY A 47 -10.92 9.27 -13.94
N LEU A 48 -12.22 9.35 -13.67
CA LEU A 48 -12.99 8.29 -12.97
C LEU A 48 -13.07 6.97 -13.76
N GLU A 49 -13.10 7.07 -15.10
CA GLU A 49 -13.25 5.93 -16.00
C GLU A 49 -12.06 4.98 -15.91
N ALA A 50 -10.84 5.50 -15.74
CA ALA A 50 -9.63 4.71 -15.62
C ALA A 50 -9.67 3.74 -14.42
N TYR A 51 -10.41 4.09 -13.37
CA TYR A 51 -10.61 3.28 -12.17
C TYR A 51 -11.92 2.47 -12.18
N GLY A 52 -12.74 2.59 -13.22
CA GLY A 52 -14.08 1.99 -13.24
C GLY A 52 -15.02 2.56 -12.18
N LEU A 53 -14.87 3.84 -11.81
CA LEU A 53 -15.56 4.47 -10.68
C LEU A 53 -16.80 5.29 -11.04
N THR A 54 -17.18 5.32 -12.32
CA THR A 54 -18.25 6.20 -12.85
C THR A 54 -19.60 6.05 -12.17
N GLU A 55 -19.92 4.86 -11.63
CA GLU A 55 -21.20 4.57 -10.94
C GLU A 55 -21.14 4.72 -9.40
N HIS A 56 -19.95 4.95 -8.85
CA HIS A 56 -19.68 4.74 -7.41
C HIS A 56 -19.16 5.97 -6.67
N THR A 57 -18.89 7.07 -7.39
CA THR A 57 -18.41 8.29 -6.77
C THR A 57 -19.51 9.34 -6.71
N ARG A 58 -19.69 9.93 -5.52
CA ARG A 58 -20.24 11.29 -5.39
C ARG A 58 -19.44 12.21 -6.32
N PRO A 59 -19.98 13.36 -6.78
CA PRO A 59 -19.22 14.26 -7.64
C PRO A 59 -18.06 14.87 -6.85
N PHE A 60 -16.91 14.18 -6.86
CA PHE A 60 -15.65 14.71 -6.37
C PHE A 60 -15.05 15.49 -7.54
N ASN A 61 -14.93 16.80 -7.38
CA ASN A 61 -14.18 17.66 -8.32
C ASN A 61 -12.69 17.73 -7.91
N ASP A 62 -12.17 16.67 -7.29
CA ASP A 62 -10.84 16.59 -6.69
C ASP A 62 -10.37 15.14 -6.72
N ASP A 63 -9.07 14.90 -6.48
CA ASP A 63 -8.53 13.56 -6.26
C ASP A 63 -9.21 12.91 -5.05
N ILE A 64 -9.25 11.59 -5.02
CA ILE A 64 -9.85 10.84 -3.91
C ILE A 64 -8.75 10.33 -3.00
N TYR A 65 -8.90 10.58 -1.69
CA TYR A 65 -8.16 9.85 -0.66
C TYR A 65 -9.08 8.81 -0.03
N VAL A 66 -8.60 7.57 0.07
CA VAL A 66 -9.31 6.45 0.69
C VAL A 66 -8.94 6.41 2.17
N SER A 67 -9.75 7.05 3.01
CA SER A 67 -9.56 7.15 4.47
C SER A 67 -10.05 5.90 5.19
N GLY A 68 -9.56 4.74 4.77
CA GLY A 68 -10.00 3.45 5.26
C GLY A 68 -9.10 2.33 4.79
N TYR A 69 -9.36 1.11 5.28
CA TYR A 69 -8.61 -0.06 4.87
C TYR A 69 -9.10 -0.59 3.53
N SER A 70 -8.17 -0.65 2.59
CA SER A 70 -8.28 -1.32 1.31
C SER A 70 -7.55 -2.65 1.36
N LYS A 71 -7.95 -3.58 0.49
CA LYS A 71 -7.41 -4.93 0.45
C LYS A 71 -6.71 -5.16 -0.89
N LEU A 72 -5.38 -5.18 -0.88
CA LEU A 72 -4.56 -5.42 -2.07
C LEU A 72 -4.20 -6.90 -2.14
N GLN A 73 -4.59 -7.59 -3.21
CA GLN A 73 -4.51 -9.04 -3.33
C GLN A 73 -3.67 -9.49 -4.52
N PHE A 74 -2.61 -10.24 -4.24
CA PHE A 74 -1.77 -10.90 -5.23
C PHE A 74 -2.02 -12.41 -5.19
N HIS A 75 -2.19 -13.01 -6.36
CA HIS A 75 -2.24 -14.47 -6.54
C HIS A 75 -1.00 -14.91 -7.32
N ASP A 76 -0.76 -16.22 -7.42
CA ASP A 76 0.38 -16.84 -8.14
C ASP A 76 1.71 -16.07 -7.99
N VAL A 77 1.99 -15.64 -6.76
CA VAL A 77 3.21 -14.91 -6.42
C VAL A 77 4.40 -15.85 -6.53
N THR A 78 5.43 -15.40 -7.24
CA THR A 78 6.67 -16.14 -7.48
C THR A 78 7.83 -15.58 -6.69
N ARG A 79 7.83 -14.27 -6.40
CA ARG A 79 8.87 -13.60 -5.61
C ARG A 79 8.31 -12.41 -4.85
N VAL A 80 8.86 -12.17 -3.66
CA VAL A 80 8.64 -10.94 -2.90
C VAL A 80 9.94 -10.48 -2.30
N ASN A 81 10.18 -9.18 -2.36
CA ASN A 81 11.20 -8.51 -1.60
C ASN A 81 10.56 -7.44 -0.72
N ILE A 82 10.88 -7.43 0.56
CA ILE A 82 10.49 -6.37 1.50
C ILE A 82 11.76 -5.79 2.07
N GLU A 83 11.92 -4.48 1.96
CA GLU A 83 12.97 -3.71 2.62
C GLU A 83 12.32 -2.60 3.42
N ALA A 84 12.68 -2.50 4.70
CA ALA A 84 12.13 -1.46 5.56
C ALA A 84 13.20 -0.79 6.41
N VAL A 85 13.17 0.53 6.45
CA VAL A 85 13.96 1.37 7.33
C VAL A 85 13.11 1.75 8.53
N LEU A 86 13.59 1.43 9.73
CA LEU A 86 12.75 1.46 10.93
C LEU A 86 12.72 2.83 11.62
N TYR A 87 11.55 3.19 12.12
CA TYR A 87 11.31 4.40 12.90
C TYR A 87 11.01 4.09 14.37
N GLY A 88 11.31 5.05 15.23
CA GLY A 88 10.95 5.02 16.64
C GLY A 88 9.44 5.00 16.89
N ASN A 89 9.05 4.74 18.14
CA ASN A 89 7.65 4.67 18.55
C ASN A 89 7.06 6.00 19.05
N THR A 90 7.87 7.04 19.20
CA THR A 90 7.44 8.36 19.67
C THR A 90 7.70 9.45 18.62
N PRO A 91 6.72 10.35 18.33
CA PRO A 91 6.94 11.53 17.50
C PRO A 91 8.17 12.33 17.98
N PRO A 92 9.05 12.81 17.08
CA PRO A 92 8.92 12.90 15.63
C PRO A 92 9.29 11.61 14.85
N TYR A 93 9.24 10.44 15.48
CA TYR A 93 9.54 9.12 14.89
C TYR A 93 10.92 9.06 14.24
N PRO A 94 12.00 9.22 15.04
CA PRO A 94 13.36 9.24 14.50
C PRO A 94 13.71 7.90 13.85
N LEU A 95 14.62 7.93 12.87
CA LEU A 95 15.27 6.74 12.35
C LEU A 95 15.95 5.98 13.49
N LEU A 96 15.64 4.69 13.61
CA LEU A 96 16.34 3.81 14.54
C LEU A 96 17.76 3.54 14.01
N ARG A 97 18.70 3.36 14.93
CA ARG A 97 20.11 3.11 14.61
C ARG A 97 20.63 1.93 15.41
N TRP A 98 21.55 1.20 14.81
CA TRP A 98 22.36 0.20 15.48
C TRP A 98 23.41 0.87 16.41
N PRO A 99 24.04 0.13 17.34
CA PRO A 99 25.08 0.69 18.22
C PRO A 99 26.28 1.31 17.48
N ASP A 100 26.54 0.89 16.24
CA ASP A 100 27.57 1.45 15.36
C ASP A 100 27.13 2.73 14.62
N ASN A 101 25.94 3.26 14.95
CA ASN A 101 25.30 4.44 14.37
C ASN A 101 24.80 4.27 12.92
N SER A 102 24.84 3.07 12.34
CA SER A 102 24.20 2.78 11.05
C SER A 102 22.66 2.74 11.18
N ILE A 103 21.94 2.99 10.08
CA ILE A 103 20.48 3.01 10.06
C ILE A 103 19.96 1.58 10.23
N MET A 104 18.99 1.40 11.14
CA MET A 104 18.36 0.11 11.36
C MET A 104 17.38 -0.18 10.22
N GLY A 105 17.69 -1.23 9.46
CA GLY A 105 16.82 -1.76 8.42
C GLY A 105 16.56 -3.25 8.61
N VAL A 106 15.44 -3.71 8.10
CA VAL A 106 15.11 -5.13 7.98
C VAL A 106 14.80 -5.42 6.53
N SER A 107 15.23 -6.59 6.05
CA SER A 107 14.86 -7.07 4.73
C SER A 107 14.46 -8.53 4.78
N LYS A 108 13.54 -8.90 3.88
CA LYS A 108 13.14 -10.27 3.70
C LYS A 108 12.78 -10.49 2.24
N THR A 109 13.45 -11.47 1.64
CA THR A 109 13.15 -11.93 0.28
C THR A 109 12.71 -13.39 0.33
N TRP A 110 11.72 -13.76 -0.46
CA TRP A 110 11.37 -15.16 -0.71
C TRP A 110 10.89 -15.35 -2.15
N GLY A 111 10.96 -16.60 -2.61
CA GLY A 111 10.60 -16.98 -3.98
C GLY A 111 11.81 -17.17 -4.90
N ASP A 112 11.53 -17.43 -6.18
CA ASP A 112 12.57 -17.70 -7.17
C ASP A 112 13.30 -16.42 -7.58
N VAL A 113 14.64 -16.48 -7.62
CA VAL A 113 15.50 -15.33 -7.96
C VAL A 113 15.60 -15.14 -9.48
N HIS A 114 15.17 -16.11 -10.26
CA HIS A 114 15.20 -16.05 -11.72
C HIS A 114 14.07 -15.18 -12.26
N GLU A 115 14.40 -14.30 -13.20
CA GLU A 115 13.41 -13.55 -13.96
C GLU A 115 12.59 -14.53 -14.80
N ASP A 116 11.27 -14.42 -14.68
CA ASP A 116 10.31 -15.14 -15.51
C ASP A 116 9.72 -14.14 -16.50
N ASP A 117 9.96 -14.36 -17.79
CA ASP A 117 9.49 -13.50 -18.88
C ASP A 117 7.97 -13.30 -18.88
N ASN A 118 7.21 -14.15 -18.19
CA ASN A 118 5.74 -14.06 -18.12
C ASN A 118 5.22 -13.46 -16.81
N ALA A 119 6.09 -12.96 -15.93
CA ALA A 119 5.68 -12.38 -14.65
C ALA A 119 5.70 -10.85 -14.68
N ASN A 120 4.79 -10.23 -13.94
CA ASN A 120 4.75 -8.79 -13.72
C ASN A 120 5.37 -8.47 -12.36
N THR A 121 6.15 -7.39 -12.30
CA THR A 121 6.72 -6.86 -11.06
C THR A 121 5.97 -5.60 -10.65
N TYR A 122 5.55 -5.55 -9.39
CA TYR A 122 4.85 -4.41 -8.79
C TYR A 122 5.70 -3.86 -7.65
N GLU A 123 6.04 -2.58 -7.72
CA GLU A 123 6.86 -1.89 -6.74
C GLU A 123 5.99 -0.97 -5.89
N ILE A 124 6.13 -1.04 -4.56
CA ILE A 124 5.32 -0.28 -3.61
C ILE A 124 6.23 0.43 -2.63
N GLU A 125 6.24 1.76 -2.68
CA GLU A 125 6.82 2.59 -1.63
C GLU A 125 5.71 3.04 -0.68
N ALA A 126 5.84 2.72 0.61
CA ALA A 126 4.82 3.04 1.61
C ALA A 126 5.41 3.06 3.04
N THR A 127 4.55 3.25 4.04
CA THR A 127 4.89 3.02 5.45
C THR A 127 4.45 1.63 5.87
N LEU A 128 5.36 0.80 6.38
CA LEU A 128 5.00 -0.46 7.03
C LEU A 128 4.46 -0.17 8.44
N ALA A 129 3.33 -0.77 8.78
CA ALA A 129 2.72 -0.60 10.10
C ALA A 129 3.52 -1.34 11.19
N TRP A 130 4.06 -2.53 10.87
CA TRP A 130 4.85 -3.32 11.78
C TRP A 130 5.85 -4.23 11.06
N PRO A 131 7.17 -4.16 11.37
CA PRO A 131 7.80 -3.12 12.19
C PRO A 131 7.63 -1.73 11.55
N TYR A 132 7.42 -0.71 12.38
CA TYR A 132 7.06 0.62 11.89
C TYR A 132 8.24 1.28 11.17
N GLY A 133 8.04 1.69 9.91
CA GLY A 133 9.13 2.24 9.08
C GLY A 133 8.70 2.59 7.66
N ARG A 134 9.57 3.26 6.92
CA ARG A 134 9.45 3.34 5.46
C ARG A 134 9.73 1.96 4.88
N CYS A 135 8.95 1.55 3.91
CA CYS A 135 9.02 0.24 3.29
C CYS A 135 9.00 0.37 1.77
N ASP A 136 9.92 -0.33 1.14
CA ASP A 136 9.97 -0.56 -0.30
C ASP A 136 9.70 -2.06 -0.51
N LEU A 137 8.63 -2.37 -1.25
CA LEU A 137 8.11 -3.73 -1.45
C LEU A 137 8.05 -4.03 -2.95
N SER A 138 8.68 -5.11 -3.37
CA SER A 138 8.60 -5.64 -4.73
C SER A 138 7.84 -6.97 -4.71
N VAL A 139 6.77 -7.10 -5.50
CA VAL A 139 6.02 -8.35 -5.65
C VAL A 139 6.02 -8.77 -7.11
N VAL A 140 6.44 -10.01 -7.37
CA VAL A 140 6.42 -10.63 -8.69
C VAL A 140 5.32 -11.68 -8.74
N THR A 141 4.43 -11.58 -9.72
CA THR A 141 3.30 -12.49 -9.90
C THR A 141 3.03 -12.78 -11.37
N ARG A 142 2.48 -13.98 -11.64
CA ARG A 142 1.96 -14.40 -12.96
C ARG A 142 0.47 -14.12 -13.15
N SER A 143 -0.22 -13.66 -12.11
CA SER A 143 -1.65 -13.40 -12.15
C SER A 143 -1.98 -11.92 -12.25
N ASP A 144 -3.27 -11.67 -12.49
CA ASP A 144 -3.86 -10.35 -12.31
C ASP A 144 -3.85 -9.95 -10.82
N LEU A 145 -3.75 -8.65 -10.59
CA LEU A 145 -3.75 -7.99 -9.29
C LEU A 145 -5.08 -7.26 -9.09
N SER A 146 -5.60 -7.31 -7.86
CA SER A 146 -6.85 -6.63 -7.54
C SER A 146 -6.79 -5.89 -6.23
N ILE A 147 -7.60 -4.84 -6.15
CA ILE A 147 -7.81 -4.08 -4.93
C ILE A 147 -9.28 -3.98 -4.58
N GLU A 148 -9.60 -4.21 -3.31
CA GLU A 148 -10.93 -3.92 -2.77
C GLU A 148 -10.93 -2.58 -2.06
N LEU A 149 -11.77 -1.66 -2.56
CA LEU A 149 -12.01 -0.33 -2.03
C LEU A 149 -13.42 -0.22 -1.45
N ASN A 150 -13.60 0.61 -0.42
CA ASN A 150 -14.90 0.95 0.12
C ASN A 150 -15.22 2.42 -0.17
N SER A 151 -16.23 2.67 -1.00
CA SER A 151 -16.59 4.04 -1.41
C SER A 151 -17.14 4.89 -0.26
N ALA A 152 -17.56 4.28 0.85
CA ALA A 152 -17.92 5.02 2.07
C ALA A 152 -16.71 5.72 2.73
N ASP A 153 -15.49 5.25 2.43
CA ASP A 153 -14.25 5.79 2.96
C ASP A 153 -13.63 6.86 2.03
N PHE A 154 -14.29 7.17 0.92
CA PHE A 154 -13.80 8.15 -0.05
C PHE A 154 -14.04 9.57 0.43
N ILE A 155 -12.96 10.35 0.47
CA ILE A 155 -13.00 11.78 0.74
C ILE A 155 -12.18 12.53 -0.32
N PRO A 156 -12.44 13.83 -0.55
CA PRO A 156 -11.54 14.66 -1.35
C PRO A 156 -10.13 14.67 -0.75
N ALA A 157 -9.09 14.56 -1.57
CA ALA A 157 -7.70 14.60 -1.12
C ALA A 157 -7.39 15.88 -0.33
N ARG A 158 -7.96 17.03 -0.72
CA ARG A 158 -7.84 18.28 0.04
C ARG A 158 -8.37 18.19 1.48
N GLU A 159 -9.43 17.41 1.72
CA GLU A 159 -10.00 17.24 3.07
C GLU A 159 -9.05 16.47 3.98
N TYR A 160 -8.34 15.49 3.41
CA TYR A 160 -7.27 14.78 4.09
C TYR A 160 -6.11 15.73 4.44
N VAL A 161 -5.60 16.51 3.48
CA VAL A 161 -4.49 17.46 3.71
C VAL A 161 -4.82 18.45 4.84
N LEU A 162 -6.06 18.94 4.90
CA LEU A 162 -6.51 19.86 5.95
C LEU A 162 -6.75 19.17 7.31
N ASN A 163 -6.99 17.86 7.34
CA ASN A 163 -7.43 17.13 8.53
C ASN A 163 -6.73 15.76 8.69
N THR A 164 -5.41 15.71 8.49
CA THR A 164 -4.63 14.46 8.50
C THR A 164 -4.79 13.66 9.79
N LYS A 165 -4.98 14.31 10.94
CA LYS A 165 -5.24 13.62 12.22
C LYS A 165 -6.58 12.86 12.26
N LYS A 166 -7.57 13.29 11.49
CA LYS A 166 -8.91 12.69 11.47
C LYS A 166 -8.97 11.54 10.46
N TYR A 167 -8.36 11.72 9.31
CA TYR A 167 -8.51 10.83 8.16
C TYR A 167 -7.26 9.96 7.88
N GLY A 168 -6.11 10.37 8.39
CA GLY A 168 -4.87 9.63 8.26
C GLY A 168 -4.83 8.40 9.17
N TRP A 169 -3.91 7.51 8.84
CA TRP A 169 -3.70 6.30 9.62
C TRP A 169 -3.20 6.64 11.03
N SER A 170 -3.76 5.98 12.05
CA SER A 170 -3.32 6.14 13.44
C SER A 170 -2.71 4.85 13.97
N ARG A 171 -1.58 4.98 14.66
CA ARG A 171 -0.83 3.90 15.32
C ARG A 171 -1.54 3.44 16.60
N ASP A 172 -2.76 2.91 16.51
CA ASP A 172 -3.40 2.25 17.64
C ASP A 172 -3.20 0.73 17.56
N PHE A 173 -2.08 0.27 18.10
CA PHE A 173 -1.74 -1.16 18.16
C PHE A 173 -2.48 -1.92 19.26
N THR A 174 -3.38 -1.28 20.03
CA THR A 174 -4.15 -1.98 21.08
C THR A 174 -5.18 -2.98 20.53
N LYS A 175 -5.24 -3.13 19.20
CA LYS A 175 -6.21 -3.96 18.48
C LYS A 175 -5.59 -5.06 17.60
N PHE A 176 -4.29 -5.34 17.75
CA PHE A 176 -3.66 -6.52 17.16
C PHE A 176 -3.49 -7.62 18.21
#